data_AF-A0A1W2FBI0-F1
#
_entry.id   AF-A0A1W2FBI0-F1
#
_cell.length_a   1.000
_cell.length_b   1.000
_cell.length_c   1.000
_cell.angle_alpha   90.00
_cell.angle_beta   90.00
_cell.angle_gamma   90.00
#
_symmetry.space_group_name_H-M   'P 1'
#
loop_
_entity.id
_entity.type
_entity.pdbx_description
1 polymer ?
#
loop_
_entity_poly.entity_id
_entity_poly.type
_entity_poly.pdbx_seq_one_letter_code
_entity_poly.pdbx_strand_id
1 'polypeptide(L)'
;MDFVYLWADGIHVNIRLEEHKLCLLVMIGVRADGRKELVAQADGYRESVESWADLLRDCKSRGMRAPVLAVGDGALGFWGALRKVFPDTREQRCWFHKTGNVLAALPKSAHPGAKKHLAEIWNAEDRRHAVDAVKAFDAAYGAKFPKAVAKITGDIAELLAFYNYPAEHWQHMRTTNPTESTFATVRHRSKLTKGPGSRAAGLAMAFKLIESAQTRWRAVNAPHLVALVRAGAHFDRGILVERPTAGAA
;
A
#
# COMPACT_ATOMS: atom_id res chain seq x y z
N MET A 1 6.23 18.38 6.32
CA MET A 1 6.54 16.93 6.29
C MET A 1 6.48 16.47 4.83
N ASP A 2 7.44 15.67 4.36
CA ASP A 2 7.51 15.29 2.94
C ASP A 2 7.67 13.77 2.80
N PHE A 3 6.65 13.14 2.23
CA PHE A 3 6.60 11.71 1.94
C PHE A 3 6.34 11.51 0.46
N VAL A 4 7.19 10.74 -0.21
CA VAL A 4 7.11 10.47 -1.66
C VAL A 4 6.16 9.31 -1.93
N TYR A 5 6.25 8.27 -1.12
CA TYR A 5 5.33 7.13 -1.13
C TYR A 5 4.59 7.06 0.18
N LEU A 6 3.34 6.61 0.12
CA LEU A 6 2.47 6.44 1.28
C LEU A 6 1.81 5.05 1.21
N TRP A 7 1.92 4.25 2.26
CA TRP A 7 1.06 3.08 2.46
C TRP A 7 -0.04 3.45 3.45
N ALA A 8 -1.27 3.10 3.13
CA ALA A 8 -2.43 3.28 4.01
C ALA A 8 -3.14 1.94 4.20
N ASP A 9 -3.42 1.61 5.46
CA ASP A 9 -4.04 0.34 5.80
C ASP A 9 -4.81 0.42 7.13
N GLY A 10 -5.78 -0.49 7.30
CA GLY A 10 -6.65 -0.60 8.46
C GLY A 10 -6.33 -1.86 9.28
N ILE A 11 -6.20 -1.73 10.60
CA ILE A 11 -6.04 -2.87 11.50
C ILE A 11 -7.16 -2.92 12.54
N HIS A 12 -7.80 -4.09 12.62
CA HIS A 12 -8.84 -4.37 13.60
C HIS A 12 -8.25 -5.08 14.82
N VAL A 13 -8.44 -4.49 16.01
CA VAL A 13 -7.98 -5.03 17.29
C VAL A 13 -9.17 -5.19 18.24
N ASN A 14 -9.27 -6.34 18.91
CA ASN A 14 -10.33 -6.55 19.91
C ASN A 14 -10.00 -5.77 21.19
N ILE A 15 -10.97 -5.03 21.73
CA ILE A 15 -10.88 -4.32 23.00
C ILE A 15 -11.45 -5.23 24.09
N ARG A 16 -10.81 -5.30 25.26
CA ARG A 16 -11.19 -6.25 26.32
C ARG A 16 -12.44 -5.84 27.09
N LEU A 17 -12.61 -4.54 27.34
CA LEU A 17 -13.70 -4.01 28.18
C LEU A 17 -14.88 -3.45 27.35
N GLU A 18 -14.85 -3.60 26.02
CA GLU A 18 -15.90 -3.16 25.12
C GLU A 18 -16.25 -4.30 24.14
N GLU A 19 -17.52 -4.45 23.77
CA GLU A 19 -17.93 -5.40 22.70
C GLU A 19 -17.44 -4.97 21.30
N HIS A 20 -16.86 -3.78 21.18
CA HIS A 20 -16.45 -3.19 19.93
C HIS A 20 -14.99 -3.49 19.55
N LYS A 21 -14.76 -3.66 18.25
CA LYS A 21 -13.41 -3.71 17.68
C LYS A 21 -12.89 -2.28 17.48
N LEU A 22 -11.63 -2.06 17.83
CA LEU A 22 -10.88 -0.88 17.45
C LEU A 22 -10.52 -0.98 15.96
N CYS A 23 -10.86 0.03 15.17
CA CYS A 23 -10.44 0.15 13.77
C CYS A 23 -9.35 1.22 13.71
N LEU A 24 -8.10 0.79 13.60
CA LEU A 24 -6.97 1.68 13.52
C LEU A 24 -6.64 1.95 12.06
N LEU A 25 -6.67 3.22 11.68
CA LEU A 25 -6.17 3.69 10.38
C LEU A 25 -4.70 4.03 10.55
N VAL A 26 -3.84 3.49 9.71
CA VAL A 26 -2.39 3.69 9.80
C VAL A 26 -1.84 4.12 8.46
N MET A 27 -0.97 5.13 8.49
CA MET A 27 -0.23 5.60 7.33
C MET A 27 1.28 5.51 7.57
N ILE A 28 1.99 4.81 6.68
CA ILE A 28 3.45 4.71 6.66
C ILE A 28 3.95 5.41 5.41
N GLY A 29 4.96 6.26 5.51
CA GLY A 29 5.47 7.07 4.42
C GLY A 29 6.95 6.84 4.16
N VAL A 30 7.42 7.12 2.94
CA VAL A 30 8.84 7.16 2.58
C VAL A 30 9.29 8.60 2.46
N ARG A 31 10.24 9.02 3.29
CA ARG A 31 10.87 10.35 3.19
C ARG A 31 11.74 10.48 1.95
N ALA A 32 12.11 11.71 1.61
CA ALA A 32 13.03 11.99 0.49
C ALA A 32 14.39 11.28 0.59
N ASP A 33 14.82 10.92 1.81
CA ASP A 33 16.05 10.14 2.07
C ASP A 33 15.84 8.61 2.02
N GLY A 34 14.65 8.15 1.61
CA GLY A 34 14.28 6.75 1.47
C GLY A 34 13.94 6.01 2.76
N ARG A 35 14.02 6.65 3.93
CA ARG A 35 13.59 6.04 5.20
C ARG A 35 12.08 5.95 5.29
N LYS A 36 11.59 4.85 5.87
CA LYS A 36 10.17 4.63 6.16
C LYS A 36 9.83 5.19 7.54
N GLU A 37 8.67 5.80 7.68
CA GLU A 37 8.19 6.40 8.93
C GLU A 37 6.68 6.28 9.09
N LEU A 38 6.20 6.07 10.31
CA LEU A 38 4.81 6.23 10.69
C LEU A 38 4.42 7.71 10.54
N VAL A 39 3.59 7.99 9.55
CA VAL A 39 3.12 9.35 9.26
C VAL A 39 2.04 9.76 10.25
N ALA A 40 1.06 8.88 10.43
CA ALA A 40 -0.05 9.11 11.34
C ALA A 40 -0.78 7.80 11.65
N GLN A 41 -1.52 7.83 12.76
CA GLN A 41 -2.49 6.82 13.11
C GLN A 41 -3.72 7.46 13.75
N ALA A 42 -4.89 6.87 13.58
CA ALA A 42 -6.11 7.31 14.24
C ALA A 42 -7.03 6.13 14.57
N ASP A 43 -7.85 6.30 15.61
CA ASP A 43 -9.07 5.48 15.76
C ASP A 43 -10.08 5.97 14.71
N GLY A 44 -10.29 5.17 13.67
CA GLY A 44 -11.20 5.53 12.59
C GLY A 44 -12.67 5.41 12.96
N TYR A 45 -13.01 4.75 14.10
CA TYR A 45 -14.34 4.21 14.43
C TYR A 45 -14.88 3.20 13.38
N ARG A 46 -14.72 3.49 12.08
CA ARG A 46 -14.89 2.63 10.89
C ARG A 46 -13.90 3.06 9.80
N GLU A 47 -13.65 2.22 8.79
CA GLU A 47 -12.89 2.57 7.58
C GLU A 47 -13.73 3.42 6.60
N SER A 48 -14.28 4.53 7.08
CA SER A 48 -15.14 5.41 6.28
C SER A 48 -14.32 6.44 5.49
N VAL A 49 -14.92 7.02 4.45
CA VAL A 49 -14.32 8.15 3.71
C VAL A 49 -14.04 9.33 4.63
N GLU A 50 -14.94 9.64 5.56
CA GLU A 50 -14.77 10.78 6.48
C GLU A 50 -13.59 10.55 7.43
N SER A 51 -13.50 9.35 8.03
CA SER A 51 -12.41 8.98 8.95
C SER A 51 -11.04 9.09 8.29
N TRP A 52 -10.91 8.64 7.04
CA TRP A 52 -9.68 8.80 6.27
C TRP A 52 -9.42 10.26 5.86
N ALA A 53 -10.47 11.01 5.51
CA ALA A 53 -10.34 12.40 5.11
C ALA A 53 -9.86 13.27 6.28
N ASP A 54 -10.36 13.04 7.49
CA ASP A 54 -9.93 13.75 8.70
C ASP A 54 -8.45 13.47 9.01
N LEU A 55 -8.03 12.21 8.94
CA LEU A 55 -6.62 11.84 9.12
C LEU A 55 -5.70 12.50 8.07
N LEU A 56 -6.11 12.51 6.80
CA LEU A 56 -5.34 13.13 5.72
C LEU A 56 -5.32 14.67 5.83
N ARG A 57 -6.44 15.30 6.21
CA ARG A 57 -6.54 16.75 6.44
C ARG A 57 -5.67 17.19 7.63
N ASP A 58 -5.65 16.42 8.72
CA ASP A 58 -4.74 16.65 9.84
C ASP A 58 -3.28 16.59 9.40
N CYS A 59 -2.90 15.59 8.60
CA CYS A 59 -1.54 15.53 8.06
C CYS A 59 -1.23 16.75 7.18
N LYS A 60 -2.19 17.16 6.32
CA LYS A 60 -2.06 18.34 5.46
C LYS A 60 -1.92 19.63 6.27
N SER A 61 -2.69 19.82 7.33
CA SER A 61 -2.62 21.00 8.20
C SER A 61 -1.30 21.07 8.96
N ARG A 62 -0.70 19.92 9.30
CA ARG A 62 0.68 19.79 9.83
C ARG A 62 1.77 19.94 8.75
N GLY A 63 1.41 20.34 7.54
CA GLY A 63 2.33 20.64 6.44
C GLY A 63 2.80 19.40 5.67
N MET A 64 2.03 18.31 5.66
CA MET A 64 2.29 17.19 4.75
C MET A 64 1.97 17.59 3.31
N ARG A 65 2.96 17.48 2.42
CA ARG A 65 2.76 17.62 0.97
C ARG A 65 2.03 16.37 0.42
N ALA A 66 1.31 16.53 -0.69
CA ALA A 66 0.77 15.39 -1.42
C ALA A 66 1.88 14.37 -1.73
N PRO A 67 1.69 13.08 -1.39
CA PRO A 67 2.56 12.01 -1.86
C PRO A 67 2.51 11.87 -3.39
N VAL A 68 3.52 11.26 -3.98
CA VAL A 68 3.53 10.96 -5.42
C VAL A 68 2.70 9.70 -5.70
N LEU A 69 2.82 8.69 -4.84
CA LEU A 69 2.05 7.45 -4.91
C LEU A 69 1.51 7.08 -3.53
N ALA A 70 0.24 6.72 -3.48
CA ALA A 70 -0.37 6.03 -2.35
C ALA A 70 -0.65 4.57 -2.71
N VAL A 71 -0.30 3.65 -1.81
CA VAL A 71 -0.53 2.22 -1.89
C VAL A 71 -1.51 1.83 -0.80
N GLY A 72 -2.59 1.16 -1.14
CA GLY A 72 -3.60 0.72 -0.19
C GLY A 72 -4.32 -0.53 -0.65
N ASP A 73 -5.23 -1.01 0.18
CA ASP A 73 -6.07 -2.14 -0.12
C ASP A 73 -7.25 -1.75 -1.06
N GLY A 74 -8.26 -2.63 -1.11
CA GLY A 74 -9.50 -2.42 -1.85
C GLY A 74 -10.44 -1.36 -1.26
N ALA A 75 -10.28 -0.97 0.01
CA ALA A 75 -11.29 -0.25 0.78
C ALA A 75 -11.62 1.12 0.18
N LEU A 76 -12.89 1.32 -0.17
CA LEU A 76 -13.35 2.53 -0.86
C LEU A 76 -13.20 3.81 -0.02
N GLY A 77 -13.13 3.69 1.30
CA GLY A 77 -12.97 4.80 2.24
C GLY A 77 -11.71 5.63 1.97
N PHE A 78 -10.56 4.97 1.95
CA PHE A 78 -9.27 5.65 1.78
C PHE A 78 -9.16 6.36 0.42
N TRP A 79 -9.51 5.69 -0.67
CA TRP A 79 -9.40 6.27 -2.02
C TRP A 79 -10.37 7.44 -2.21
N GLY A 80 -11.58 7.34 -1.69
CA GLY A 80 -12.53 8.46 -1.69
C GLY A 80 -12.01 9.69 -0.94
N ALA A 81 -11.28 9.48 0.17
CA ALA A 81 -10.66 10.55 0.93
C ALA A 81 -9.41 11.13 0.23
N LEU A 82 -8.56 10.27 -0.31
CA LEU A 82 -7.33 10.65 -0.99
C LEU A 82 -7.61 11.58 -2.17
N ARG A 83 -8.58 11.23 -3.02
CA ARG A 83 -9.01 12.07 -4.16
C ARG A 83 -9.51 13.45 -3.74
N LYS A 84 -10.09 13.58 -2.53
CA LYS A 84 -10.56 14.87 -1.99
C LYS A 84 -9.42 15.71 -1.41
N VAL A 85 -8.50 15.09 -0.67
CA VAL A 85 -7.48 15.82 0.11
C VAL A 85 -6.18 16.06 -0.69
N PHE A 86 -5.78 15.07 -1.49
CA PHE A 86 -4.56 15.06 -2.31
C PHE A 86 -4.83 14.53 -3.73
N PRO A 87 -5.60 15.26 -4.56
CA PRO A 87 -6.05 14.79 -5.88
C PRO A 87 -4.93 14.42 -6.86
N ASP A 88 -3.74 14.99 -6.70
CA ASP A 88 -2.58 14.72 -7.57
C ASP A 88 -1.84 13.42 -7.20
N THR A 89 -2.19 12.78 -6.08
CA THR A 89 -1.54 11.54 -5.63
C THR A 89 -2.02 10.38 -6.49
N ARG A 90 -1.09 9.63 -7.10
CA ARG A 90 -1.43 8.43 -7.87
C ARG A 90 -1.86 7.30 -6.93
N GLU A 91 -2.81 6.49 -7.40
CA GLU A 91 -3.36 5.36 -6.65
C GLU A 91 -2.71 4.04 -7.07
N GLN A 92 -2.42 3.19 -6.09
CA GLN A 92 -1.98 1.82 -6.30
C GLN A 92 -2.68 0.84 -5.37
N ARG A 93 -3.17 -0.25 -5.95
CA ARG A 93 -3.71 -1.38 -5.18
C ARG A 93 -2.58 -2.33 -4.78
N CYS A 94 -2.59 -2.74 -3.51
CA CYS A 94 -1.61 -3.68 -2.99
C CYS A 94 -1.83 -5.10 -3.54
N TRP A 95 -0.76 -5.75 -4.01
CA TRP A 95 -0.80 -7.13 -4.50
C TRP A 95 -1.05 -8.17 -3.40
N PHE A 96 -0.72 -7.90 -2.14
CA PHE A 96 -1.00 -8.81 -1.02
C PHE A 96 -2.51 -8.98 -0.84
N HIS A 97 -3.23 -7.86 -0.60
CA HIS A 97 -4.68 -7.84 -0.48
C HIS A 97 -5.37 -8.31 -1.76
N LYS A 98 -4.85 -7.90 -2.93
CA LYS A 98 -5.39 -8.35 -4.22
C LYS A 98 -5.28 -9.86 -4.38
N THR A 99 -4.15 -10.47 -4.02
CA THR A 99 -3.96 -11.92 -4.06
C THR A 99 -4.99 -12.63 -3.18
N GLY A 100 -5.21 -12.13 -1.96
CA GLY A 100 -6.28 -12.66 -1.09
C GLY A 100 -7.66 -12.62 -1.75
N ASN A 101 -8.01 -11.49 -2.37
CA ASN A 101 -9.29 -11.30 -3.05
C ASN A 101 -9.48 -12.23 -4.26
N VAL A 102 -8.42 -12.47 -5.04
CA VAL A 102 -8.44 -13.41 -6.17
C VAL A 102 -8.61 -14.84 -5.68
N LEU A 103 -7.82 -15.25 -4.67
CA LEU A 103 -7.89 -16.61 -4.11
C LEU A 103 -9.23 -16.92 -3.46
N ALA A 104 -9.90 -15.92 -2.86
CA ALA A 104 -11.25 -16.07 -2.32
C ALA A 104 -12.30 -16.40 -3.39
N ALA A 105 -12.04 -16.06 -4.66
CA ALA A 105 -12.89 -16.39 -5.80
C ALA A 105 -12.50 -17.71 -6.49
N LEU A 106 -11.58 -18.48 -5.90
CA LEU A 106 -11.05 -19.73 -6.46
C LEU A 106 -11.20 -20.90 -5.46
N PRO A 107 -11.42 -22.13 -5.95
CA PRO A 107 -11.33 -23.32 -5.10
C PRO A 107 -9.91 -23.50 -4.55
N LYS A 108 -9.79 -24.01 -3.32
CA LYS A 108 -8.49 -24.22 -2.65
C LYS A 108 -7.50 -25.04 -3.48
N SER A 109 -7.99 -26.00 -4.28
CA SER A 109 -7.16 -26.81 -5.18
C SER A 109 -6.44 -26.00 -6.26
N ALA A 110 -7.00 -24.86 -6.68
CA ALA A 110 -6.41 -23.98 -7.69
C ALA A 110 -5.40 -22.98 -7.09
N HIS A 111 -5.36 -22.82 -5.76
CA HIS A 111 -4.56 -21.79 -5.10
C HIS A 111 -3.06 -21.85 -5.41
N PRO A 112 -2.39 -23.02 -5.43
CA PRO A 112 -0.96 -23.09 -5.72
C PRO A 112 -0.62 -22.53 -7.12
N GLY A 113 -1.37 -22.94 -8.15
CA GLY A 113 -1.18 -22.45 -9.51
C GLY A 113 -1.52 -20.97 -9.64
N ALA A 114 -2.62 -20.52 -9.03
CA ALA A 114 -3.04 -19.13 -9.11
C ALA A 114 -2.02 -18.19 -8.44
N LYS A 115 -1.44 -18.59 -7.30
CA LYS A 115 -0.36 -17.84 -6.65
C LYS A 115 0.87 -17.69 -7.55
N LYS A 116 1.24 -18.74 -8.30
CA LYS A 116 2.36 -18.69 -9.24
C LYS A 116 2.07 -17.69 -10.37
N HIS A 117 0.91 -17.78 -11.02
CA HIS A 117 0.55 -16.84 -12.08
C HIS A 117 0.41 -15.40 -11.58
N LEU A 118 -0.16 -15.19 -10.39
CA LEU A 118 -0.19 -13.86 -9.77
C LEU A 118 1.22 -13.32 -9.53
N ALA A 119 2.15 -14.16 -9.07
CA ALA A 119 3.54 -13.80 -8.89
C ALA A 119 4.25 -13.44 -10.20
N GLU A 120 3.92 -14.10 -11.31
CA GLU A 120 4.44 -13.75 -12.63
C GLU A 120 4.05 -12.31 -13.03
N ILE A 121 2.85 -11.85 -12.66
CA ILE A 121 2.39 -10.49 -13.00
C ILE A 121 3.21 -9.41 -12.28
N TRP A 122 3.34 -9.50 -10.95
CA TRP A 122 4.02 -8.45 -10.18
C TRP A 122 5.55 -8.61 -10.08
N ASN A 123 6.10 -9.73 -10.56
CA ASN A 123 7.55 -9.90 -10.79
C ASN A 123 7.96 -9.70 -12.26
N ALA A 124 7.04 -9.38 -13.17
CA ALA A 124 7.39 -9.17 -14.56
C ALA A 124 8.45 -8.07 -14.71
N GLU A 125 9.29 -8.19 -15.73
CA GLU A 125 10.41 -7.29 -16.01
C GLU A 125 9.96 -5.83 -16.18
N ASP A 126 8.82 -5.62 -16.82
CA ASP A 126 8.23 -4.30 -17.00
C ASP A 126 6.69 -4.38 -17.10
N ARG A 127 6.06 -3.22 -17.25
CA ARG A 127 4.61 -3.09 -17.37
C ARG A 127 4.03 -3.88 -18.54
N ARG A 128 4.74 -3.98 -19.67
CA ARG A 128 4.25 -4.69 -20.86
C ARG A 128 4.20 -6.19 -20.58
N HIS A 129 5.29 -6.74 -20.04
CA HIS A 129 5.34 -8.15 -19.64
C HIS A 129 4.33 -8.47 -18.54
N ALA A 130 4.07 -7.55 -17.61
CA ALA A 130 3.03 -7.71 -16.61
C ALA A 130 1.63 -7.82 -17.24
N VAL A 131 1.33 -7.00 -18.25
CA VAL A 131 0.06 -7.06 -19.00
C VAL A 131 -0.07 -8.39 -19.75
N ASP A 132 1.02 -8.90 -20.33
CA ASP A 132 0.99 -10.22 -20.98
C ASP A 132 0.80 -11.36 -19.97
N ALA A 133 1.38 -11.25 -18.78
CA ALA A 133 1.11 -12.19 -17.68
C ALA A 133 -0.35 -12.12 -17.20
N VAL A 134 -1.01 -10.96 -17.23
CA VAL A 134 -2.46 -10.84 -16.95
C VAL A 134 -3.27 -11.61 -17.99
N LYS A 135 -2.92 -11.51 -19.28
CA LYS A 135 -3.58 -12.28 -20.35
C LYS A 135 -3.37 -13.78 -20.16
N ALA A 136 -2.19 -14.21 -19.72
CA ALA A 136 -1.92 -15.61 -19.42
C ALA A 136 -2.77 -16.11 -18.23
N PHE A 137 -2.94 -15.28 -17.18
CA PHE A 137 -3.84 -15.59 -16.07
C PHE A 137 -5.30 -15.71 -16.55
N ASP A 138 -5.76 -14.80 -17.41
CA ASP A 138 -7.11 -14.86 -17.99
C ASP A 138 -7.30 -16.12 -18.85
N ALA A 139 -6.34 -16.47 -19.70
CA ALA A 139 -6.40 -17.71 -20.48
C ALA A 139 -6.49 -18.97 -19.59
N ALA A 140 -5.77 -18.98 -18.47
CA ALA A 140 -5.76 -20.11 -17.54
C ALA A 140 -7.03 -20.24 -16.69
N TYR A 141 -7.62 -19.11 -16.25
CA TYR A 141 -8.70 -19.11 -15.26
C TYR A 141 -10.02 -18.51 -15.75
N GLY A 142 -10.03 -17.69 -16.80
CA GLY A 142 -11.17 -16.87 -17.23
C GLY A 142 -12.40 -17.67 -17.62
N ALA A 143 -12.22 -18.80 -18.32
CA ALA A 143 -13.34 -19.65 -18.74
C ALA A 143 -14.12 -20.27 -17.56
N LYS A 144 -13.42 -20.64 -16.47
CA LYS A 144 -14.03 -21.32 -15.31
C LYS A 144 -14.29 -20.38 -14.14
N PHE A 145 -13.47 -19.34 -14.00
CA PHE A 145 -13.46 -18.44 -12.85
C PHE A 145 -13.41 -16.96 -13.29
N PRO A 146 -14.38 -16.48 -14.09
CA PRO A 146 -14.38 -15.12 -14.61
C PRO A 146 -14.37 -14.06 -13.50
N LYS A 147 -14.99 -14.37 -12.35
CA LYS A 147 -14.96 -13.49 -11.17
C LYS A 147 -13.56 -13.28 -10.61
N ALA A 148 -12.70 -14.30 -10.65
CA ALA A 148 -11.32 -14.21 -10.15
C ALA A 148 -10.46 -13.34 -11.09
N VAL A 149 -10.62 -13.53 -12.41
CA VAL A 149 -9.95 -12.69 -13.42
C VAL A 149 -10.41 -11.23 -13.33
N ALA A 150 -11.71 -10.99 -13.20
CA ALA A 150 -12.26 -9.64 -13.08
C ALA A 150 -11.65 -8.82 -11.92
N LYS A 151 -11.19 -9.49 -10.84
CA LYS A 151 -10.49 -8.80 -9.74
C LYS A 151 -9.15 -8.21 -10.16
N ILE A 152 -8.52 -8.74 -11.20
CA ILE A 152 -7.26 -8.24 -11.76
C ILE A 152 -7.57 -7.28 -12.90
N THR A 153 -8.37 -7.71 -13.88
CA THR A 153 -8.60 -6.95 -15.11
C THR A 153 -9.31 -5.62 -14.87
N GLY A 154 -10.16 -5.54 -13.84
CA GLY A 154 -10.82 -4.29 -13.45
C GLY A 154 -9.91 -3.23 -12.84
N ASP A 155 -8.72 -3.61 -12.33
CA ASP A 155 -7.83 -2.72 -11.57
C ASP A 155 -6.39 -2.73 -12.12
N ILE A 156 -6.17 -3.08 -13.40
CA ILE A 156 -4.81 -3.25 -13.97
C ILE A 156 -3.99 -1.96 -13.82
N ALA A 157 -4.59 -0.81 -14.07
CA ALA A 157 -3.87 0.47 -14.07
C ALA A 157 -3.29 0.77 -12.69
N GLU A 158 -4.08 0.56 -11.64
CA GLU A 158 -3.70 0.77 -10.24
C GLU A 158 -2.80 -0.35 -9.73
N LEU A 159 -3.00 -1.61 -10.16
CA LEU A 159 -2.15 -2.73 -9.77
C LEU A 159 -0.72 -2.62 -10.33
N LEU A 160 -0.58 -2.04 -11.52
CA LEU A 160 0.70 -1.88 -12.22
C LEU A 160 1.28 -0.47 -12.11
N ALA A 161 0.69 0.41 -11.29
CA ALA A 161 1.15 1.80 -11.13
C ALA A 161 2.61 1.91 -10.68
N PHE A 162 3.11 0.93 -9.91
CA PHE A 162 4.49 0.92 -9.43
C PHE A 162 5.53 0.89 -10.56
N TYR A 163 5.19 0.35 -11.73
CA TYR A 163 6.10 0.29 -12.88
C TYR A 163 6.49 1.67 -13.44
N ASN A 164 5.77 2.73 -13.05
CA ASN A 164 6.09 4.11 -13.45
C ASN A 164 7.20 4.76 -12.60
N TYR A 165 7.82 4.00 -11.70
CA TYR A 165 8.82 4.45 -10.74
C TYR A 165 10.10 3.59 -10.85
N PRO A 166 11.22 3.93 -10.16
CA PRO A 166 12.45 3.16 -10.25
C PRO A 166 12.27 1.66 -9.96
N ALA A 167 12.95 0.82 -10.75
CA ALA A 167 12.90 -0.64 -10.61
C ALA A 167 13.31 -1.11 -9.20
N GLU A 168 14.27 -0.42 -8.60
CA GLU A 168 14.77 -0.65 -7.26
C GLU A 168 13.67 -0.51 -6.20
N HIS A 169 12.70 0.37 -6.45
CA HIS A 169 11.60 0.64 -5.52
C HIS A 169 10.46 -0.37 -5.64
N TRP A 170 10.31 -1.08 -6.76
CA TRP A 170 9.16 -1.95 -7.04
C TRP A 170 8.93 -3.01 -5.97
N GLN A 171 10.00 -3.63 -5.46
CA GLN A 171 9.90 -4.64 -4.41
C GLN A 171 9.24 -4.11 -3.13
N HIS A 172 9.42 -2.81 -2.84
CA HIS A 172 8.85 -2.14 -1.67
C HIS A 172 7.41 -1.71 -1.92
N MET A 173 7.07 -1.33 -3.15
CA MET A 173 5.73 -0.81 -3.50
C MET A 173 4.72 -1.92 -3.78
N ARG A 174 5.15 -3.03 -4.39
CA ARG A 174 4.25 -4.14 -4.76
C ARG A 174 3.73 -4.92 -3.56
N THR A 175 4.38 -4.82 -2.40
CA THR A 175 3.94 -5.48 -1.16
C THR A 175 3.61 -4.45 -0.09
N THR A 176 2.70 -4.81 0.82
CA THR A 176 2.45 -4.09 2.07
C THR A 176 3.30 -4.64 3.22
N ASN A 177 4.43 -5.30 2.95
CA ASN A 177 5.27 -5.92 4.00
C ASN A 177 5.61 -4.98 5.17
N PRO A 178 5.91 -3.68 4.97
CA PRO A 178 6.12 -2.75 6.08
C PRO A 178 4.88 -2.56 6.98
N THR A 179 3.66 -2.57 6.43
CA THR A 179 2.43 -2.51 7.25
C THR A 179 2.12 -3.89 7.84
N GLU A 180 2.15 -4.96 7.06
CA GLU A 180 1.79 -6.32 7.49
C GLU A 180 2.68 -6.87 8.61
N SER A 181 4.01 -6.72 8.50
CA SER A 181 4.94 -7.17 9.55
C SER A 181 4.71 -6.42 10.87
N THR A 182 4.42 -5.13 10.75
CA THR A 182 4.12 -4.26 11.89
C THR A 182 2.77 -4.64 12.51
N PHE A 183 1.76 -4.86 11.68
CA PHE A 183 0.42 -5.27 12.10
C PHE A 183 0.40 -6.66 12.73
N ALA A 184 1.20 -7.60 12.24
CA ALA A 184 1.37 -8.91 12.86
C ALA A 184 1.91 -8.77 14.30
N THR A 185 2.86 -7.85 14.52
CA THR A 185 3.39 -7.55 15.87
C THR A 185 2.29 -7.00 16.78
N VAL A 186 1.49 -6.04 16.29
CA VAL A 186 0.35 -5.47 17.03
C VAL A 186 -0.65 -6.56 17.37
N ARG A 187 -1.13 -7.34 16.39
CA ARG A 187 -2.10 -8.43 16.59
C ARG A 187 -1.59 -9.48 17.57
N HIS A 188 -0.33 -9.88 17.45
CA HIS A 188 0.28 -10.86 18.35
C HIS A 188 0.30 -10.38 19.79
N ARG A 189 0.76 -9.13 20.03
CA ARG A 189 0.79 -8.55 21.37
C ARG A 189 -0.61 -8.36 21.94
N SER A 190 -1.56 -7.86 21.15
CA SER A 190 -2.96 -7.74 21.57
C SER A 190 -3.57 -9.09 21.93
N LYS A 191 -3.25 -10.17 21.20
CA LYS A 191 -3.72 -11.52 21.54
C LYS A 191 -3.15 -12.00 22.87
N LEU A 192 -1.86 -11.79 23.12
CA LEU A 192 -1.20 -12.19 24.37
C LEU A 192 -1.72 -11.42 25.59
N THR A 193 -1.98 -10.12 25.46
CA THR A 193 -2.48 -9.28 26.56
C THR A 193 -4.00 -9.37 26.74
N LYS A 194 -4.68 -10.20 25.94
CA LYS A 194 -6.15 -10.30 25.85
C LYS A 194 -6.85 -8.97 25.50
N GLY A 195 -6.19 -8.16 24.66
CA GLY A 195 -6.68 -6.87 24.19
C GLY A 195 -6.38 -5.72 25.16
N PRO A 196 -6.33 -4.47 24.67
CA PRO A 196 -6.25 -3.29 25.50
C PRO A 196 -7.51 -3.14 26.37
N GLY A 197 -7.36 -2.52 27.53
CA GLY A 197 -8.48 -2.22 28.43
C GLY A 197 -9.48 -1.22 27.84
N SER A 198 -9.03 -0.28 27.01
CA SER A 198 -9.89 0.74 26.38
C SER A 198 -9.40 1.08 24.98
N ARG A 199 -10.21 1.82 24.21
CA ARG A 199 -9.81 2.38 22.90
C ARG A 199 -8.51 3.18 22.97
N ALA A 200 -8.43 4.12 23.91
CA ALA A 200 -7.25 4.96 24.09
C ALA A 200 -5.99 4.14 24.39
N ALA A 201 -6.11 3.12 25.26
CA ALA A 201 -5.01 2.21 25.54
C ALA A 201 -4.61 1.38 24.30
N GLY A 202 -5.59 0.98 23.47
CA GLY A 202 -5.34 0.28 22.21
C GLY A 202 -4.59 1.13 21.20
N LEU A 203 -5.00 2.40 21.03
CA LEU A 203 -4.34 3.36 20.16
C LEU A 203 -2.89 3.64 20.61
N ALA A 204 -2.68 3.84 21.91
CA ALA A 204 -1.34 4.08 22.48
C ALA A 204 -0.43 2.84 22.36
N MET A 205 -0.98 1.64 22.60
CA MET A 205 -0.25 0.38 22.43
C MET A 205 0.17 0.19 20.97
N ALA A 206 -0.75 0.37 20.02
CA ALA A 206 -0.45 0.27 18.60
C ALA A 206 0.62 1.28 18.20
N PHE A 207 0.51 2.53 18.65
CA PHE A 207 1.51 3.57 18.40
C PHE A 207 2.91 3.10 18.81
N LYS A 208 3.06 2.65 20.07
CA LYS A 208 4.37 2.27 20.60
C LYS A 208 4.95 1.01 19.95
N LEU A 209 4.09 0.07 19.55
CA LEU A 209 4.53 -1.11 18.81
C LEU A 209 4.97 -0.76 17.38
N ILE A 210 4.27 0.16 16.71
CA ILE A 210 4.65 0.64 15.37
C ILE A 210 5.94 1.48 15.46
N GLU A 211 6.04 2.40 16.41
CA GLU A 211 7.22 3.23 16.67
C GLU A 211 8.45 2.34 16.95
N SER A 212 8.29 1.29 17.76
CA SER A 212 9.35 0.31 18.00
C SER A 212 9.72 -0.48 16.73
N ALA A 213 8.73 -0.91 15.93
CA ALA A 213 8.98 -1.61 14.68
C ALA A 213 9.70 -0.74 13.64
N GLN A 214 9.38 0.56 13.59
CA GLN A 214 9.97 1.53 12.67
C GLN A 214 11.49 1.58 12.74
N THR A 215 12.08 1.42 13.93
CA THR A 215 13.54 1.40 14.13
C THR A 215 14.26 0.31 13.33
N ARG A 216 13.53 -0.74 12.92
CA ARG A 216 14.03 -1.89 12.17
C ARG A 216 13.57 -1.90 10.71
N TRP A 217 12.79 -0.91 10.28
CA TRP A 217 12.38 -0.82 8.88
C TRP A 217 13.56 -0.46 8.00
N ARG A 218 13.86 -1.34 7.05
CA ARG A 218 14.83 -1.05 5.99
C ARG A 218 14.30 0.11 5.12
N ALA A 219 15.19 1.02 4.74
CA ALA A 219 14.93 2.02 3.71
C ALA A 219 14.50 1.38 2.38
N VAL A 220 13.93 2.16 1.47
CA VAL A 220 13.76 1.69 0.08
C VAL A 220 15.14 1.42 -0.57
N ASN A 221 15.19 0.57 -1.59
CA ASN A 221 16.46 0.38 -2.31
C ASN A 221 16.77 1.64 -3.13
N ALA A 222 18.04 1.88 -3.42
CA ALA A 222 18.49 3.11 -4.08
C ALA A 222 17.81 4.41 -3.54
N PRO A 223 17.92 4.71 -2.22
CA PRO A 223 17.24 5.86 -1.60
C PRO A 223 17.39 7.21 -2.30
N HIS A 224 18.53 7.44 -2.97
CA HIS A 224 18.79 8.66 -3.72
C HIS A 224 17.79 8.91 -4.87
N LEU A 225 17.19 7.85 -5.44
CA LEU A 225 16.18 7.96 -6.50
C LEU A 225 14.84 8.50 -5.98
N VAL A 226 14.59 8.45 -4.68
CA VAL A 226 13.34 8.97 -4.08
C VAL A 226 13.21 10.48 -4.27
N ALA A 227 14.31 11.22 -4.17
CA ALA A 227 14.33 12.65 -4.45
C ALA A 227 14.02 12.96 -5.92
N LEU A 228 14.47 12.12 -6.86
CA LEU A 228 14.16 12.27 -8.29
C LEU A 228 12.68 12.01 -8.56
N VAL A 229 12.09 11.00 -7.91
CA VAL A 229 10.64 10.76 -7.97
C VAL A 229 9.87 11.96 -7.42
N ARG A 230 10.29 12.52 -6.27
CA ARG A 230 9.69 13.75 -5.71
C ARG A 230 9.78 14.94 -6.66
N ALA A 231 10.86 15.04 -7.43
CA ALA A 231 11.08 16.08 -8.43
C ALA A 231 10.31 15.84 -9.75
N GLY A 232 9.58 14.74 -9.89
CA GLY A 232 8.80 14.43 -11.08
C GLY A 232 9.63 13.85 -12.24
N ALA A 233 10.76 13.21 -11.95
CA ALA A 233 11.54 12.49 -12.96
C ALA A 233 10.71 11.37 -13.62
N HIS A 234 10.97 11.14 -14.90
CA HIS A 234 10.33 10.08 -15.67
C HIS A 234 11.17 8.81 -15.65
N PHE A 235 10.51 7.65 -15.47
CA PHE A 235 11.14 6.34 -15.50
C PHE A 235 10.48 5.49 -16.59
N ASP A 236 11.25 5.10 -17.60
CA ASP A 236 10.80 4.13 -18.61
C ASP A 236 11.31 2.74 -18.21
N ARG A 237 10.39 1.78 -18.07
CA ARG A 237 10.68 0.42 -17.60
C ARG A 237 11.56 0.39 -16.33
N GLY A 238 11.33 1.35 -15.44
CA GLY A 238 12.05 1.48 -14.17
C GLY A 238 13.42 2.15 -14.25
N ILE A 239 13.84 2.62 -15.41
CA ILE A 239 15.12 3.30 -15.65
C ILE A 239 14.87 4.80 -15.82
N LEU A 240 15.68 5.63 -15.16
CA LEU A 240 15.60 7.09 -15.27
C LEU A 240 15.80 7.51 -16.74
N VAL A 241 14.85 8.27 -17.27
CA VAL A 241 14.98 8.92 -18.58
C VAL A 241 15.47 10.34 -18.34
N GLU A 242 16.71 10.62 -18.72
CA GLU A 242 17.22 11.98 -18.72
C GLU A 242 16.37 12.84 -19.66
N ARG A 243 16.01 14.06 -19.23
CA ARG A 243 15.40 15.02 -20.17
C ARG A 243 16.42 15.25 -21.29
N PRO A 244 16.00 15.27 -22.56
CA PRO A 244 16.88 15.77 -23.60
C PRO A 244 17.32 17.16 -23.17
N THR A 245 18.64 17.37 -23.12
CA THR A 245 19.20 18.71 -22.93
C THR A 245 18.53 19.59 -23.98
N ALA A 246 17.80 20.62 -23.53
CA ALA A 246 17.37 21.66 -24.44
C ALA A 246 18.67 22.18 -25.07
N GLY A 247 18.86 21.85 -26.35
CA GLY A 247 20.08 22.14 -27.06
C GLY A 247 20.41 23.61 -26.89
N ALA A 248 21.66 23.90 -26.54
CA ALA A 248 22.23 25.20 -26.78
C ALA A 248 22.04 25.51 -28.28
N ALA A 249 21.13 26.43 -28.56
CA ALA A 249 20.93 27.05 -29.87
C ALA A 249 21.07 28.57 -29.66
#